data_AF-A0A1U7NP77-F1
#
_entry.id   AF-A0A1U7NP77-F1
#
_cell.length_a   1.000
_cell.length_b   1.000
_cell.length_c   1.000
_cell.angle_alpha   90.00
_cell.angle_beta   90.00
_cell.angle_gamma   90.00
#
_symmetry.space_group_name_H-M   'P 1'
#
loop_
_entity.id
_entity.type
_entity.pdbx_description
1 polymer ?
#
loop_
_entity_poly.entity_id
_entity_poly.type
_entity_poly.pdbx_seq_one_letter_code
_entity_poly.pdbx_strand_id
1 'polypeptide(L)'
;MSKKGTEQMVLIYYGKDTALKEKINTVLDRMHVNYIELGQNDLSKKLKDLVQKEEHALDLEGNSQIFMYFYDEKVDTITKIDNALKEEGIFVRHKAVTTPTNLEWTLQELISHIEAEASYFQKREKLRSLVSNPDLVKVSQDPKYRNLMSMCYELLEENDVPEKMLDTAIALIEHYPEA
;
A
#
# COMPACT_ATOMS: atom_id res chain seq x y z
N MET A 1 22.91 -33.48 -2.34
CA MET A 1 22.42 -32.45 -1.40
C MET A 1 21.32 -31.69 -2.10
N SER A 2 20.05 -32.00 -1.82
CA SER A 2 18.92 -31.25 -2.40
C SER A 2 18.94 -29.84 -1.82
N LYS A 3 18.92 -28.83 -2.69
CA LYS A 3 18.48 -27.49 -2.32
C LYS A 3 17.07 -27.66 -1.74
N LYS A 4 16.86 -27.37 -0.44
CA LYS A 4 15.51 -27.10 0.07
C LYS A 4 14.99 -25.98 -0.83
N GLY A 5 14.00 -26.27 -1.67
CA GLY A 5 13.28 -25.22 -2.37
C GLY A 5 12.71 -24.30 -1.30
N THR A 6 12.99 -23.01 -1.41
CA THR A 6 12.26 -22.00 -0.64
C THR A 6 10.78 -22.19 -0.99
N GLU A 7 9.99 -22.63 -0.02
CA GLU A 7 8.55 -22.79 -0.23
C GLU A 7 7.92 -21.42 -0.42
N GLN A 8 7.11 -21.30 -1.46
CA GLN A 8 6.32 -20.11 -1.72
C GLN A 8 5.33 -19.92 -0.55
N MET A 9 5.21 -18.69 -0.06
CA MET A 9 4.35 -18.42 1.09
C MET A 9 3.86 -16.97 1.12
N VAL A 10 2.78 -16.75 1.85
CA VAL A 10 2.25 -15.42 2.13
C VAL A 10 2.43 -15.10 3.61
N LEU A 11 3.07 -13.99 3.95
CA LEU A 11 3.05 -13.48 5.32
C LEU A 11 1.92 -12.48 5.47
N ILE A 12 1.15 -12.58 6.55
CA ILE A 12 -0.04 -11.75 6.76
C ILE A 12 0.05 -11.06 8.10
N TYR A 13 0.04 -9.73 8.07
CA TYR A 13 -0.11 -8.90 9.27
C TYR A 13 -1.48 -8.25 9.23
N TYR A 14 -2.36 -8.62 10.16
CA TYR A 14 -3.75 -8.13 10.17
C TYR A 14 -3.90 -6.70 10.71
N GLY A 15 -2.99 -6.27 11.58
CA GLY A 15 -3.02 -4.93 12.17
C GLY A 15 -4.37 -4.62 12.82
N LYS A 16 -4.99 -3.49 12.47
CA LYS A 16 -6.33 -3.11 12.98
C LYS A 16 -7.50 -3.85 12.32
N ASP A 17 -7.24 -4.57 11.22
CA ASP A 17 -8.26 -5.23 10.40
C ASP A 17 -8.44 -6.72 10.82
N THR A 18 -8.24 -7.03 12.10
CA THR A 18 -8.33 -8.40 12.66
C THR A 18 -9.66 -9.08 12.44
N ALA A 19 -10.75 -8.31 12.30
CA ALA A 19 -12.07 -8.83 11.97
C ALA A 19 -12.14 -9.53 10.60
N LEU A 20 -11.17 -9.28 9.70
CA LEU A 20 -11.08 -9.94 8.40
C LEU A 20 -10.32 -11.27 8.45
N LYS A 21 -9.65 -11.58 9.57
CA LYS A 21 -8.77 -12.74 9.73
C LYS A 21 -9.38 -14.04 9.24
N GLU A 22 -10.52 -14.44 9.81
CA GLU A 22 -11.14 -15.73 9.50
C GLU A 22 -11.52 -15.86 8.02
N LYS A 23 -12.03 -14.77 7.42
CA LYS A 23 -12.41 -14.78 6.00
C LYS A 23 -11.19 -14.91 5.10
N ILE A 24 -10.11 -14.20 5.42
CA ILE A 24 -8.86 -14.25 4.64
C ILE A 24 -8.23 -15.64 4.73
N ASN A 25 -8.13 -16.19 5.94
CA ASN A 25 -7.62 -17.56 6.13
C ASN A 25 -8.45 -18.56 5.34
N THR A 26 -9.79 -18.47 5.41
CA THR A 26 -10.69 -19.36 4.65
C THR A 26 -10.42 -19.30 3.15
N VAL A 27 -10.18 -18.11 2.59
CA VAL A 27 -9.85 -17.96 1.17
C VAL A 27 -8.52 -18.63 0.84
N LEU A 28 -7.48 -18.39 1.64
CA LEU A 28 -6.15 -18.93 1.41
C LEU A 28 -6.11 -20.46 1.59
N ASP A 29 -6.79 -20.97 2.60
CA ASP A 29 -6.94 -22.42 2.85
C ASP A 29 -7.66 -23.10 1.67
N ARG A 30 -8.76 -22.52 1.17
CA ARG A 30 -9.50 -23.02 -0.01
C ARG A 30 -8.62 -23.07 -1.26
N MET A 31 -7.66 -22.15 -1.37
CA MET A 31 -6.72 -22.06 -2.48
C MET A 31 -5.47 -22.91 -2.28
N HIS A 32 -5.33 -23.58 -1.14
CA HIS A 32 -4.11 -24.32 -0.74
C HIS A 32 -2.85 -23.45 -0.76
N VAL A 33 -2.97 -22.20 -0.32
CA VAL A 33 -1.86 -21.27 -0.20
C VAL A 33 -1.24 -21.40 1.18
N ASN A 34 0.08 -21.59 1.24
CA ASN A 34 0.81 -21.57 2.51
C ASN A 34 0.90 -20.13 3.02
N TYR A 35 0.56 -19.89 4.28
CA TYR A 35 0.72 -18.58 4.89
C TYR A 35 1.20 -18.65 6.34
N ILE A 36 1.82 -17.56 6.78
CA ILE A 36 2.24 -17.33 8.16
C ILE A 36 1.58 -16.06 8.65
N GLU A 37 0.92 -16.16 9.79
CA GLU A 37 0.34 -15.01 10.47
C GLU A 37 1.41 -14.29 11.30
N LEU A 38 1.40 -12.96 11.24
CA LEU A 38 2.35 -12.08 11.92
C LEU A 38 1.62 -11.23 12.95
N GLY A 39 2.27 -11.02 14.11
CA GLY A 39 1.77 -10.18 15.18
C GLY A 39 2.60 -8.90 15.39
N GLN A 40 2.19 -8.08 16.35
CA GLN A 40 2.91 -6.89 16.82
C GLN A 40 4.40 -7.15 17.09
N ASN A 41 4.70 -8.26 17.78
CA ASN A 41 6.07 -8.66 18.13
C ASN A 41 6.97 -8.98 16.93
N ASP A 42 6.40 -9.06 15.72
CA ASP A 42 7.14 -9.28 14.48
C ASP A 42 7.50 -8.01 13.73
N LEU A 43 6.92 -6.87 14.11
CA LEU A 43 7.16 -5.58 13.45
C LEU A 43 8.66 -5.21 13.42
N SER A 44 9.40 -5.54 14.49
CA SER A 44 10.84 -5.27 14.60
C SER A 44 11.73 -6.33 13.94
N LYS A 45 11.18 -7.44 13.45
CA LYS A 45 11.94 -8.53 12.85
C LYS A 45 12.08 -8.34 11.35
N LYS A 46 13.19 -8.84 10.80
CA LYS A 46 13.44 -8.82 9.36
C LYS A 46 12.59 -9.85 8.63
N LEU A 47 12.19 -9.51 7.41
CA LEU A 47 11.37 -10.38 6.55
C LEU A 47 12.03 -11.74 6.32
N LYS A 48 13.36 -11.79 6.16
CA LYS A 48 14.11 -13.06 5.99
C LYS A 48 14.01 -14.02 7.18
N ASP A 49 13.80 -13.49 8.38
CA ASP A 49 13.67 -14.29 9.59
C ASP A 49 12.22 -14.74 9.76
N LEU A 50 11.26 -13.92 9.33
CA LEU A 50 9.83 -14.20 9.42
C LEU A 50 9.37 -15.31 8.47
N VAL A 51 10.01 -15.47 7.30
CA VAL A 51 9.68 -16.57 6.37
C VAL A 51 10.12 -17.95 6.86
N GLN A 52 10.95 -18.02 7.91
CA GLN A 52 11.42 -19.29 8.49
C GLN A 52 10.80 -19.56 9.86
N LYS A 53 9.84 -18.72 10.25
CA LYS A 53 9.36 -18.66 11.61
C LYS A 53 8.39 -19.82 11.91
N GLU A 54 8.53 -20.38 13.10
CA GLU A 54 7.56 -21.33 13.67
C GLU A 54 6.35 -20.60 14.27
N GLU A 55 5.19 -21.24 14.24
CA GLU A 55 3.96 -20.71 14.84
C GLU A 55 4.15 -20.38 16.33
N HIS A 56 3.57 -19.26 16.73
CA HIS A 56 3.62 -18.74 18.10
C HIS A 56 2.33 -17.96 18.37
N ALA A 57 2.05 -17.68 19.64
CA ALA A 57 0.90 -16.86 20.00
C ALA A 57 0.97 -15.49 19.33
N LEU A 58 -0.09 -15.15 18.59
CA LEU A 58 -0.20 -13.88 17.89
C LEU A 58 -0.71 -12.81 18.84
N ASP A 59 0.02 -11.70 18.88
CA ASP A 59 -0.47 -10.45 19.42
C ASP A 59 -1.01 -9.59 18.28
N LEU A 60 -2.33 -9.49 18.19
CA LEU A 60 -3.04 -8.89 17.05
C LEU A 60 -3.41 -7.41 17.29
N GLU A 61 -2.88 -6.76 18.32
CA GLU A 61 -3.19 -5.36 18.62
C GLU A 61 -2.38 -4.39 17.76
N GLY A 62 -2.68 -4.22 16.48
CA GLY A 62 -1.96 -3.32 15.57
C GLY A 62 -2.72 -2.05 15.15
N ASN A 63 -2.01 -0.96 14.85
CA ASN A 63 -2.61 0.28 14.31
C ASN A 63 -2.57 0.38 12.77
N SER A 64 -1.62 -0.31 12.13
CA SER A 64 -1.52 -0.33 10.66
C SER A 64 -2.65 -1.15 10.04
N GLN A 65 -2.95 -0.87 8.77
CA GLN A 65 -3.89 -1.67 7.99
C GLN A 65 -3.35 -3.07 7.70
N ILE A 66 -4.22 -3.97 7.27
CA ILE A 66 -3.81 -5.29 6.81
C ILE A 66 -2.74 -5.18 5.71
N PHE A 67 -1.71 -6.02 5.85
CA PHE A 67 -0.58 -6.12 4.96
C PHE A 67 -0.32 -7.58 4.56
N MET A 68 -0.06 -7.81 3.27
CA MET A 68 0.34 -9.12 2.73
C MET A 68 1.70 -9.06 2.05
N TYR A 69 2.61 -9.95 2.45
CA TYR A 69 3.90 -10.11 1.80
C TYR A 69 3.99 -11.44 1.07
N PHE A 70 4.26 -11.39 -0.23
CA PHE A 70 4.30 -12.54 -1.12
C PHE A 70 5.74 -13.01 -1.30
N TYR A 71 6.09 -14.12 -0.65
CA TYR A 71 7.44 -14.68 -0.69
C TYR A 71 7.64 -15.69 -1.81
N ASP A 72 8.47 -15.30 -2.78
CA ASP A 72 8.81 -16.11 -3.97
C ASP A 72 7.56 -16.59 -4.75
N GLU A 73 6.47 -15.83 -4.64
CA GLU A 73 5.20 -16.13 -5.28
C GLU A 73 5.15 -15.60 -6.72
N LYS A 74 4.48 -16.35 -7.59
CA LYS A 74 4.34 -15.98 -9.00
C LYS A 74 3.23 -14.95 -9.17
N VAL A 75 3.40 -14.01 -10.10
CA VAL A 75 2.41 -12.96 -10.42
C VAL A 75 1.01 -13.55 -10.68
N ASP A 76 0.91 -14.67 -11.40
CA ASP A 76 -0.36 -15.35 -11.65
C ASP A 76 -1.03 -15.85 -10.36
N THR A 77 -0.25 -16.37 -9.41
CA THR A 77 -0.75 -16.81 -8.10
C THR A 77 -1.22 -15.62 -7.29
N ILE A 78 -0.43 -14.56 -7.22
CA ILE A 78 -0.77 -13.30 -6.52
C ILE A 78 -2.09 -12.73 -7.08
N THR A 79 -2.25 -12.74 -8.40
CA THR A 79 -3.46 -12.25 -9.08
C THR A 79 -4.68 -13.11 -8.73
N LYS A 80 -4.52 -14.44 -8.70
CA LYS A 80 -5.60 -15.35 -8.28
C LYS A 80 -6.02 -15.11 -6.83
N ILE A 81 -5.05 -14.93 -5.93
CA ILE A 81 -5.32 -14.64 -4.51
C ILE A 81 -6.09 -13.33 -4.38
N ASP A 82 -5.63 -12.27 -5.07
CA ASP A 82 -6.31 -10.97 -5.06
C ASP A 82 -7.76 -11.05 -5.57
N ASN A 83 -7.99 -11.77 -6.66
CA ASN A 83 -9.34 -11.95 -7.20
C ASN A 83 -10.24 -12.72 -6.22
N ALA A 84 -9.73 -13.81 -5.62
CA ALA A 84 -10.49 -14.60 -4.66
C ALA A 84 -10.85 -13.80 -3.40
N LEU A 85 -9.94 -12.93 -2.92
CA LEU A 85 -10.23 -12.01 -1.80
C LEU A 85 -11.31 -10.99 -2.19
N LYS A 86 -11.24 -10.42 -3.40
CA LYS A 86 -12.23 -9.46 -3.91
C LYS A 86 -13.62 -10.07 -4.06
N GLU A 87 -13.71 -11.33 -4.48
CA GLU A 87 -14.99 -12.07 -4.55
C GLU A 87 -15.68 -12.17 -3.19
N GLU A 88 -14.91 -12.23 -2.09
CA GLU A 88 -15.42 -12.19 -0.72
C GLU A 88 -15.59 -10.76 -0.16
N GLY A 89 -15.44 -9.74 -1.01
CA GLY A 89 -15.55 -8.33 -0.64
C GLY A 89 -14.33 -7.77 0.12
N ILE A 90 -13.19 -8.45 0.06
CA ILE A 90 -11.98 -8.10 0.81
C ILE A 90 -10.99 -7.39 -0.13
N PHE A 91 -10.62 -6.16 0.24
CA PHE A 91 -9.67 -5.34 -0.52
C PHE A 91 -8.42 -5.07 0.31
N VAL A 92 -7.41 -5.93 0.18
CA VAL A 92 -6.10 -5.68 0.78
C VAL A 92 -5.35 -4.68 -0.10
N ARG A 93 -5.10 -3.46 0.40
CA ARG A 93 -4.40 -2.43 -0.38
C ARG A 93 -2.88 -2.54 -0.29
N HIS A 94 -2.37 -2.88 0.90
CA HIS A 94 -0.94 -2.90 1.16
C HIS A 94 -0.38 -4.28 0.93
N LYS A 95 0.43 -4.40 -0.11
CA LYS A 95 1.03 -5.67 -0.52
C LYS A 95 2.44 -5.43 -1.01
N ALA A 96 3.33 -6.39 -0.77
CA ALA A 96 4.64 -6.40 -1.40
C ALA A 96 5.03 -7.80 -1.85
N VAL A 97 5.87 -7.85 -2.88
CA VAL A 97 6.51 -9.08 -3.37
C VAL A 97 7.96 -9.07 -2.93
N THR A 98 8.51 -10.24 -2.63
CA THR A 98 9.92 -10.38 -2.27
C THR A 98 10.85 -9.78 -3.30
N THR A 99 11.83 -9.02 -2.80
CA THR A 99 13.01 -8.57 -3.51
C THR A 99 14.24 -8.79 -2.63
N PRO A 100 15.47 -8.83 -3.19
CA PRO A 100 16.67 -8.92 -2.37
C PRO A 100 16.79 -7.80 -1.32
N THR A 101 16.27 -6.61 -1.63
CA THR A 101 16.34 -5.45 -0.75
C THR A 101 15.34 -5.53 0.41
N ASN A 102 14.05 -5.76 0.14
CA ASN A 102 13.03 -5.75 1.19
C ASN A 102 13.10 -6.96 2.14
N LEU A 103 13.79 -8.03 1.75
CA LEU A 103 14.12 -9.17 2.60
C LEU A 103 14.94 -8.79 3.85
N GLU A 104 15.79 -7.76 3.72
CA GLU A 104 16.64 -7.28 4.81
C GLU A 104 15.96 -6.21 5.67
N TRP A 105 14.79 -5.72 5.26
CA TRP A 105 14.00 -4.75 6.02
C TRP A 105 13.24 -5.45 7.13
N THR A 106 12.97 -4.69 8.19
CA THR A 106 11.98 -5.07 9.20
C THR A 106 10.57 -4.99 8.62
N LEU A 107 9.64 -5.74 9.21
CA LEU A 107 8.22 -5.68 8.84
C LEU A 107 7.68 -4.25 8.98
N GLN A 108 8.03 -3.53 10.04
CA GLN A 108 7.64 -2.14 10.25
C GLN A 108 8.17 -1.22 9.15
N GLU A 109 9.43 -1.35 8.75
CA GLU A 109 10.02 -0.52 7.68
C GLU A 109 9.30 -0.75 6.35
N LEU A 110 9.00 -2.01 6.00
CA LEU A 110 8.31 -2.34 4.77
C LEU A 110 6.86 -1.83 4.76
N ILE A 111 6.11 -2.04 5.85
CA ILE A 111 4.75 -1.50 5.99
C ILE A 111 4.78 0.02 5.85
N SER A 112 5.67 0.69 6.58
CA SER A 112 5.77 2.16 6.57
C SER A 112 6.15 2.70 5.18
N HIS A 113 7.02 2.00 4.46
CA HIS A 113 7.41 2.37 3.09
C HIS A 113 6.22 2.30 2.12
N ILE A 114 5.44 1.22 2.18
CA ILE A 114 4.26 1.03 1.32
C ILE A 114 3.15 2.01 1.68
N GLU A 115 2.94 2.28 2.96
CA GLU A 115 1.98 3.29 3.41
C GLU A 115 2.38 4.69 2.91
N ALA A 116 3.67 5.03 2.96
CA ALA A 116 4.18 6.29 2.42
C ALA A 116 4.03 6.38 0.89
N GLU A 117 4.37 5.31 0.16
CA GLU A 117 4.19 5.23 -1.30
C GLU A 117 2.70 5.38 -1.68
N ALA A 118 1.81 4.68 -0.97
CA ALA A 118 0.37 4.79 -1.18
C ALA A 118 -0.15 6.21 -0.90
N SER A 119 0.31 6.86 0.17
CA SER A 119 -0.02 8.26 0.49
C SER A 119 0.42 9.20 -0.64
N TYR A 120 1.66 9.04 -1.10
CA TYR A 120 2.22 9.83 -2.20
C TYR A 120 1.39 9.72 -3.48
N PHE A 121 1.06 8.49 -3.91
CA PHE A 121 0.24 8.30 -5.11
C PHE A 121 -1.19 8.81 -4.95
N GLN A 122 -1.81 8.65 -3.78
CA GLN A 122 -3.13 9.22 -3.50
C GLN A 122 -3.12 10.74 -3.61
N LYS A 123 -2.08 11.41 -3.12
CA LYS A 123 -1.93 12.86 -3.25
C LYS A 123 -1.73 13.28 -4.70
N ARG A 124 -0.89 12.58 -5.46
CA ARG A 124 -0.74 12.84 -6.91
C ARG A 124 -2.06 12.68 -7.65
N GLU A 125 -2.82 11.63 -7.37
CA GLU A 125 -4.09 11.40 -8.04
C GLU A 125 -5.14 12.45 -7.62
N LYS A 126 -5.17 12.84 -6.35
CA LYS A 126 -6.01 13.96 -5.89
C LYS A 126 -5.67 15.25 -6.63
N LEU A 127 -4.39 15.61 -6.72
CA LEU A 127 -3.96 16.79 -7.44
C LEU A 127 -4.33 16.70 -8.93
N ARG A 128 -4.12 15.54 -9.56
CA ARG A 128 -4.51 15.27 -10.95
C ARG A 128 -6.01 15.48 -11.16
N SER A 129 -6.84 14.95 -10.28
CA SER A 129 -8.29 15.11 -10.32
C SER A 129 -8.71 16.58 -10.24
N LEU A 130 -8.11 17.35 -9.32
CA LEU A 130 -8.37 18.77 -9.15
C LEU A 130 -8.01 19.59 -10.40
N VAL A 131 -6.82 19.38 -10.98
CA VAL A 131 -6.39 20.15 -12.17
C VAL A 131 -7.09 19.72 -13.45
N SER A 132 -7.58 18.48 -13.52
CA SER A 132 -8.33 17.95 -14.68
C SER A 132 -9.79 18.40 -14.67
N ASN A 133 -10.33 18.76 -13.50
CA ASN A 133 -11.70 19.22 -13.32
C ASN A 133 -11.74 20.59 -12.61
N PRO A 134 -11.10 21.63 -13.18
CA PRO A 134 -11.03 22.93 -12.52
C PRO A 134 -12.37 23.68 -12.62
N ASP A 135 -12.55 24.68 -11.77
CA ASP A 135 -13.63 25.66 -11.94
C ASP A 135 -13.39 26.50 -13.21
N LEU A 136 -14.13 26.19 -14.28
CA LEU A 136 -13.96 26.82 -15.59
C LEU A 136 -14.24 28.33 -15.57
N VAL A 137 -15.12 28.81 -14.69
CA VAL A 137 -15.40 30.24 -14.55
C VAL A 137 -14.17 30.93 -13.99
N LYS A 138 -13.61 30.41 -12.89
CA LYS A 138 -12.38 30.94 -12.29
C LYS A 138 -11.18 30.86 -13.24
N VAL A 139 -11.03 29.77 -14.00
CA VAL A 139 -9.96 29.66 -15.02
C VAL A 139 -10.05 30.78 -16.05
N SER A 140 -11.27 31.13 -16.49
CA SER A 140 -11.47 32.17 -17.50
C SER A 140 -11.29 33.60 -16.95
N GLN A 141 -11.70 33.84 -15.71
CA GLN A 141 -11.81 35.19 -15.14
C GLN A 141 -10.67 35.58 -14.20
N ASP A 142 -9.99 34.60 -13.56
CA ASP A 142 -8.90 34.84 -12.62
C ASP A 142 -7.57 34.31 -13.18
N PRO A 143 -6.68 35.20 -13.66
CA PRO A 143 -5.34 34.83 -14.10
C PRO A 143 -4.51 34.12 -13.02
N LYS A 144 -4.70 34.43 -11.73
CA LYS A 144 -3.95 33.78 -10.65
C LYS A 144 -4.39 32.33 -10.48
N TYR A 145 -5.70 32.06 -10.49
CA TYR A 145 -6.23 30.69 -10.42
C TYR A 145 -5.79 29.86 -11.62
N ARG A 146 -5.86 30.43 -12.83
CA ARG A 146 -5.38 29.78 -14.05
C ARG A 146 -3.89 29.45 -13.99
N ASN A 147 -3.05 30.38 -13.54
CA ASN A 147 -1.62 30.12 -13.38
C ASN A 147 -1.36 29.04 -12.33
N LEU A 148 -2.12 29.03 -11.22
CA LEU A 148 -2.05 27.96 -10.22
C LEU A 148 -2.38 26.59 -10.84
N MET A 149 -3.43 26.48 -11.65
CA MET A 149 -3.77 25.23 -12.35
C MET A 149 -2.63 24.78 -13.27
N SER A 150 -2.06 25.69 -14.06
CA SER A 150 -0.92 25.38 -14.93
C SER A 150 0.30 24.89 -14.14
N MET A 151 0.67 25.58 -13.07
CA MET A 151 1.79 25.17 -12.21
C MET A 151 1.57 23.80 -11.57
N CYS A 152 0.34 23.51 -11.12
CA CYS A 152 0.01 22.22 -10.54
C CYS A 152 0.03 21.09 -11.58
N TYR A 153 -0.33 21.39 -12.83
CA TYR A 153 -0.18 20.45 -13.95
C TYR A 153 1.29 20.16 -14.24
N GLU A 154 2.15 21.19 -14.30
CA GLU A 154 3.60 21.03 -14.46
C GLU A 154 4.22 20.21 -13.32
N LEU A 155 3.81 20.47 -12.08
CA LEU A 155 4.24 19.69 -10.92
C LEU A 155 3.91 18.19 -11.06
N LEU A 156 2.80 17.84 -11.72
CA LEU A 156 2.46 16.43 -11.98
C LEU A 156 3.30 15.79 -13.09
N GLU A 157 3.99 16.56 -13.92
CA GLU A 157 4.89 16.01 -14.95
C GLU A 157 6.30 15.75 -14.39
N GLU A 158 6.64 16.36 -13.26
CA GLU A 158 7.90 16.13 -12.55
C GLU A 158 7.91 14.77 -11.82
N ASN A 159 9.08 14.11 -11.90
CA ASN A 159 9.37 12.90 -11.14
C ASN A 159 9.86 13.27 -9.72
N ASP A 160 9.64 12.38 -8.76
CA ASP A 160 10.17 12.50 -7.40
C ASP A 160 9.81 13.81 -6.67
N VAL A 161 8.61 14.34 -6.94
CA VAL A 161 8.10 15.53 -6.26
C VAL A 161 8.00 15.26 -4.75
N PRO A 162 8.57 16.12 -3.89
CA PRO A 162 8.40 15.97 -2.45
C PRO A 162 6.91 16.01 -2.05
N GLU A 163 6.48 15.09 -1.19
CA GLU A 163 5.07 14.99 -0.78
C GLU A 163 4.51 16.30 -0.21
N LYS A 164 5.33 17.08 0.50
CA LYS A 164 4.96 18.42 1.01
C LYS A 164 4.59 19.42 -0.10
N MET A 165 5.19 19.30 -1.28
CA MET A 165 4.84 20.15 -2.43
C MET A 165 3.47 19.77 -2.98
N LEU A 166 3.14 18.47 -3.02
CA LEU A 166 1.79 18.01 -3.39
C LEU A 166 0.76 18.50 -2.38
N ASP A 167 1.04 18.38 -1.08
CA ASP A 167 0.17 18.89 -0.01
C ASP A 167 -0.09 20.39 -0.15
N THR A 168 0.97 21.15 -0.42
CA THR A 168 0.88 22.61 -0.63
C THR A 168 0.04 22.94 -1.86
N ALA A 169 0.28 22.27 -2.99
CA ALA A 169 -0.46 22.49 -4.23
C ALA A 169 -1.95 22.18 -4.04
N ILE A 170 -2.28 21.03 -3.45
CA ILE A 170 -3.66 20.63 -3.14
C ILE A 170 -4.33 21.68 -2.25
N ALA A 171 -3.68 22.10 -1.16
CA ALA A 171 -4.23 23.07 -0.23
C ALA A 171 -4.48 24.44 -0.87
N LEU A 172 -3.61 24.88 -1.80
CA LEU A 172 -3.78 26.13 -2.55
C LEU A 172 -5.00 26.10 -3.46
N ILE A 173 -5.34 24.95 -4.04
CA ILE A 173 -6.54 24.79 -4.87
C ILE A 173 -7.80 24.73 -4.01
N GLU A 174 -7.80 23.87 -2.97
CA GLU A 174 -8.99 23.62 -2.15
C GLU A 174 -9.41 24.82 -1.31
N HIS A 175 -8.45 25.63 -0.86
CA HIS A 175 -8.70 26.85 -0.10
C HIS A 175 -8.52 28.12 -0.92
N TYR A 176 -8.58 28.00 -2.26
CA TYR A 176 -8.46 29.17 -3.11
C TYR A 176 -9.64 30.12 -2.83
N PRO A 177 -9.38 31.40 -2.50
CA PRO A 177 -10.42 32.31 -2.07
C PRO A 177 -11.53 32.41 -3.12
N GLU A 178 -12.78 32.45 -2.66
CA GLU A 178 -13.90 32.81 -3.52
C GLU A 178 -13.80 34.31 -3.85
N ALA A 179 -14.05 34.61 -5.13
CA ALA A 179 -14.00 35.98 -5.67
C ALA A 179 -15.24 36.77 -5.26
#